data_AF-A0AAU1XDY1-F1
#
_entry.id   AF-A0AAU1XDY1-F1
#
_cell.length_a   1.000
_cell.length_b   1.000
_cell.length_c   1.000
_cell.angle_alpha   90.00
_cell.angle_beta   90.00
_cell.angle_gamma   90.00
#
_symmetry.space_group_name_H-M   'P 1'
#
loop_
_entity.id
_entity.type
_entity.pdbx_description
1 polymer ?
#
loop_
_entity_poly.entity_id
_entity_poly.type
_entity_poly.pdbx_seq_one_letter_code
_entity_poly.pdbx_strand_id
1 'polypeptide(L)'
;MTSEQPDTSRGGTRRRPAWAVGSIAAAVLLAGGGTAYWASTAHGDGGPGHRTGDSAASAPRDAGDPPGPGIAPGEPDPSGEGVVYRADVKLPEGPASAPAFAASGEVTSAEVARLAAALGIAGEPRLAGDVWLAGEAADGSGPRLTVSRTAPGTWNFARFQAPANGTGDDCARGKDTCGPATVPQDGGAVAGADKPASSAKPVSEEAAKAAAAPVLAAAGLDGAKLDARLAQGSVRVVSADPVLGGLPTQGWSTKVSVAGDGSVVGGSGELKAPVRAAEQPVVGAVEALAKLNAKSGGREGVAPDPSGCATAVPLAPDAPVTATDTVPCNPEPRPMKPPRTETVQGAVLGLAPGTVNGSRGLVPAWLFEVAGRGGAPAHTVAQPASAEESTPGPKDGRTVPGFSYAEADRKLTVNFWGSVCSTYALEVRESAESVLVKITDTPNKPGQACIMLAEEKSLTATLQQPLGDRKVLDATTGKALPRQ
;
A
#
# COMPACT_ATOMS: atom_id res chain seq x y z
N MET A 1 84.65 -3.74 -22.00
CA MET A 1 83.18 -3.92 -21.98
C MET A 1 82.64 -3.13 -23.16
N THR A 2 82.75 -3.73 -24.35
CA THR A 2 81.62 -4.22 -25.18
C THR A 2 80.85 -3.02 -25.77
N SER A 3 81.32 -2.40 -26.87
CA SER A 3 81.15 -2.74 -28.31
C SER A 3 79.69 -2.64 -28.76
N GLU A 4 79.28 -2.19 -29.95
CA GLU A 4 79.83 -1.56 -31.16
C GLU A 4 78.59 -1.48 -32.09
N GLN A 5 78.38 -0.31 -32.70
CA GLN A 5 77.80 0.04 -34.03
C GLN A 5 77.13 -1.03 -34.96
N PRO A 6 76.47 -0.68 -36.10
CA PRO A 6 75.34 0.24 -36.38
C PRO A 6 74.24 -0.37 -37.31
N ASP A 7 73.23 0.47 -37.61
CA ASP A 7 72.54 0.68 -38.90
C ASP A 7 71.63 -0.38 -39.59
N THR A 8 70.41 0.11 -39.83
CA THR A 8 69.56 0.00 -41.04
C THR A 8 68.59 -1.16 -41.26
N SER A 9 67.44 -0.73 -41.81
CA SER A 9 66.63 -1.39 -42.84
C SER A 9 65.34 -2.12 -42.43
N ARG A 10 64.24 -1.42 -42.74
CA ARG A 10 63.07 -1.85 -43.55
C ARG A 10 62.63 -3.32 -43.46
N GLY A 11 61.36 -3.50 -43.10
CA GLY A 11 60.53 -4.58 -43.62
C GLY A 11 59.28 -4.82 -42.76
N GLY A 12 58.09 -4.88 -43.37
CA GLY A 12 56.92 -5.46 -42.70
C GLY A 12 55.60 -4.70 -42.83
N THR A 13 55.20 -4.44 -44.07
CA THR A 13 53.81 -4.38 -44.58
C THR A 13 52.61 -4.62 -43.63
N ARG A 14 51.62 -3.72 -43.80
CA ARG A 14 50.15 -3.91 -43.98
C ARG A 14 49.18 -3.50 -42.84
N ARG A 15 48.40 -2.47 -43.21
CA ARG A 15 47.02 -2.08 -42.84
C ARG A 15 46.81 -1.22 -41.56
N ARG A 16 46.65 0.09 -41.80
CA ARG A 16 45.67 0.97 -41.11
C ARG A 16 44.33 0.88 -41.89
N PRO A 17 43.16 1.39 -41.42
CA PRO A 17 42.85 2.17 -40.20
C PRO A 17 41.64 1.57 -39.40
N ALA A 18 41.27 2.07 -38.22
CA ALA A 18 40.18 3.04 -38.10
C ALA A 18 40.07 3.60 -36.67
N TRP A 19 39.63 4.85 -36.66
CA TRP A 19 39.40 5.75 -35.56
C TRP A 19 38.26 5.27 -34.66
N ALA A 20 38.43 5.35 -33.34
CA ALA A 20 37.34 5.18 -32.38
C ALA A 20 37.15 6.47 -31.59
N VAL A 21 35.96 7.04 -31.80
CA VAL A 21 35.40 8.25 -31.23
C VAL A 21 35.32 8.12 -29.70
N GLY A 22 35.77 9.16 -29.00
CA GLY A 22 35.57 9.30 -27.56
C GLY A 22 34.09 9.60 -27.27
N SER A 23 33.39 8.63 -26.69
CA SER A 23 32.04 8.80 -26.18
C SER A 23 32.10 9.19 -24.70
N ILE A 24 31.67 10.41 -24.39
CA ILE A 24 31.35 10.85 -23.03
C ILE A 24 29.96 10.27 -22.70
N ALA A 25 29.93 9.21 -21.90
CA ALA A 25 28.69 8.70 -21.33
C ALA A 25 28.42 9.43 -20.00
N ALA A 26 27.57 10.45 -20.05
CA ALA A 26 26.98 11.05 -18.86
C ALA A 26 25.81 10.15 -18.41
N ALA A 27 26.02 9.35 -17.35
CA ALA A 27 24.97 8.56 -16.74
C ALA A 27 24.11 9.47 -15.83
N VAL A 28 22.90 9.80 -16.27
CA VAL A 28 21.88 10.45 -15.45
C VAL A 28 21.16 9.37 -14.65
N LEU A 29 21.43 9.30 -13.34
CA LEU A 29 20.65 8.51 -12.40
C LEU A 29 19.32 9.22 -12.13
N LEU A 30 18.26 8.73 -12.78
CA LEU A 30 16.89 9.08 -12.45
C LEU A 30 16.52 8.51 -11.08
N ALA A 31 16.45 9.39 -10.08
CA ALA A 31 15.79 9.13 -8.82
C ALA A 31 14.26 9.05 -9.05
N GLY A 32 13.78 7.86 -9.39
CA GLY A 32 12.36 7.52 -9.40
C GLY A 32 11.88 7.20 -7.99
N GLY A 33 11.01 8.06 -7.45
CA GLY A 33 10.34 7.85 -6.17
C GLY A 33 9.50 6.57 -6.19
N GLY A 34 9.65 5.77 -5.14
CA GLY A 34 8.96 4.50 -4.96
C GLY A 34 7.45 4.66 -4.88
N THR A 35 6.76 4.18 -5.90
CA THR A 35 5.39 3.72 -5.79
C THR A 35 5.41 2.22 -5.49
N ALA A 36 4.58 1.80 -4.55
CA ALA A 36 4.46 0.43 -4.12
C ALA A 36 4.01 -0.48 -5.27
N TYR A 37 4.93 -1.27 -5.81
CA TYR A 37 4.60 -2.46 -6.59
C TYR A 37 4.74 -3.68 -5.68
N TRP A 38 3.60 -4.14 -5.16
CA TRP A 38 3.43 -5.55 -4.88
C TRP A 38 3.15 -6.23 -6.21
N ALA A 39 4.17 -6.82 -6.82
CA ALA A 39 4.01 -7.80 -7.88
C ALA A 39 4.59 -9.13 -7.40
N SER A 40 3.70 -10.11 -7.36
CA SER A 40 3.98 -11.54 -7.26
C SER A 40 5.22 -11.93 -8.04
N THR A 41 6.20 -12.50 -7.33
CA THR A 41 7.40 -13.09 -7.91
C THR A 41 7.04 -14.37 -8.68
N ALA A 42 6.99 -14.26 -9.99
CA ALA A 42 7.38 -15.34 -10.89
C ALA A 42 7.75 -14.66 -12.21
N HIS A 43 9.03 -14.67 -12.57
CA HIS A 43 9.58 -14.94 -13.91
C HIS A 43 11.08 -14.60 -13.88
N GLY A 44 11.90 -15.64 -14.00
CA GLY A 44 13.34 -15.53 -14.18
C GLY A 44 13.68 -15.38 -15.66
N ASP A 45 14.67 -14.54 -15.95
CA ASP A 45 15.24 -14.34 -17.28
C ASP A 45 16.09 -15.55 -17.71
N GLY A 46 15.76 -16.13 -18.86
CA GLY A 46 16.56 -17.15 -19.53
C GLY A 46 16.49 -16.95 -21.05
N GLY A 47 17.65 -16.66 -21.67
CA GLY A 47 17.78 -16.40 -23.11
C GLY A 47 17.41 -17.56 -24.04
N PRO A 48 17.45 -17.34 -25.37
CA PRO A 48 16.76 -18.19 -26.34
C PRO A 48 17.52 -19.50 -26.55
N GLY A 49 17.02 -20.58 -25.94
CA GLY A 49 17.48 -21.95 -26.14
C GLY A 49 16.31 -22.86 -26.44
N HIS A 50 16.17 -23.23 -27.71
CA HIS A 50 15.19 -24.19 -28.22
C HIS A 50 15.27 -25.52 -27.46
N ARG A 51 14.23 -25.86 -26.69
CA ARG A 51 13.98 -27.23 -26.22
C ARG A 51 12.48 -27.53 -26.30
N THR A 52 12.15 -28.45 -27.21
CA THR A 52 10.90 -29.18 -27.31
C THR A 52 10.71 -30.04 -26.07
N GLY A 53 9.61 -29.85 -25.34
CA GLY A 53 9.24 -30.68 -24.20
C GLY A 53 7.75 -30.98 -24.27
N ASP A 54 7.45 -32.26 -24.43
CA ASP A 54 6.12 -32.82 -24.66
C ASP A 54 5.09 -32.40 -23.60
N SER A 55 3.89 -32.08 -24.08
CA SER A 55 2.70 -31.81 -23.27
C SER A 55 2.33 -33.04 -22.43
N ALA A 56 2.62 -32.99 -21.13
CA ALA A 56 1.98 -33.88 -20.17
C ALA A 56 0.53 -33.42 -19.98
N ALA A 57 -0.40 -34.12 -20.67
CA ALA A 57 -1.83 -33.95 -20.48
C ALA A 57 -2.18 -34.21 -19.01
N SER A 58 -2.73 -33.19 -18.34
CA SER A 58 -3.32 -33.36 -17.01
C SER A 58 -4.63 -34.14 -17.14
N ALA A 59 -4.73 -35.27 -16.44
CA ALA A 59 -5.97 -36.02 -16.32
C ALA A 59 -7.05 -35.14 -15.63
N PRO A 60 -8.34 -35.29 -16.00
CA PRO A 60 -9.42 -34.55 -15.36
C PRO A 60 -9.50 -34.93 -13.88
N ARG A 61 -9.35 -33.95 -13.01
CA ARG A 61 -9.66 -34.10 -11.58
C ARG A 61 -11.17 -33.98 -11.43
N ASP A 62 -11.79 -34.89 -10.69
CA ASP A 62 -13.13 -34.67 -10.15
C ASP A 62 -13.11 -33.35 -9.38
N ALA A 63 -13.88 -32.37 -9.85
CA ALA A 63 -14.13 -31.16 -9.11
C ALA A 63 -14.97 -31.55 -7.89
N GLY A 64 -14.34 -31.58 -6.71
CA GLY A 64 -15.09 -31.52 -5.46
C GLY A 64 -16.01 -30.29 -5.46
N ASP A 65 -16.98 -30.28 -4.52
CA ASP A 65 -17.98 -29.22 -4.41
C ASP A 65 -17.37 -27.81 -4.61
N PRO A 66 -18.03 -26.95 -5.40
CA PRO A 66 -17.51 -25.62 -5.72
C PRO A 66 -17.24 -24.82 -4.44
N PRO A 67 -16.15 -24.03 -4.39
CA PRO A 67 -15.92 -23.11 -3.28
C PRO A 67 -17.11 -22.16 -3.11
N GLY A 68 -17.45 -21.86 -1.85
CA GLY A 68 -18.62 -21.05 -1.48
C GLY A 68 -18.63 -19.62 -2.06
N PRO A 69 -19.77 -18.91 -2.00
CA PRO A 69 -20.03 -17.73 -2.83
C PRO A 69 -19.28 -16.44 -2.42
N GLY A 70 -18.73 -15.74 -3.42
CA GLY A 70 -18.57 -14.27 -3.60
C GLY A 70 -17.48 -13.45 -2.87
N ILE A 71 -16.48 -12.92 -3.61
CA ILE A 71 -15.74 -11.64 -3.41
C ILE A 71 -15.22 -11.17 -4.80
N ALA A 72 -16.09 -11.09 -5.81
CA ALA A 72 -15.72 -10.63 -7.15
C ALA A 72 -16.45 -9.32 -7.50
N PRO A 73 -15.87 -8.41 -8.31
CA PRO A 73 -16.56 -7.21 -8.76
C PRO A 73 -17.90 -7.54 -9.43
N GLY A 74 -19.02 -7.06 -8.87
CA GLY A 74 -20.38 -7.28 -9.39
C GLY A 74 -21.16 -8.42 -8.74
N GLU A 75 -20.53 -9.26 -7.92
CA GLU A 75 -21.24 -10.30 -7.17
C GLU A 75 -21.76 -9.74 -5.83
N PRO A 76 -23.00 -10.07 -5.41
CA PRO A 76 -23.52 -9.70 -4.10
C PRO A 76 -22.59 -10.15 -2.97
N ASP A 77 -22.34 -9.27 -2.00
CA ASP A 77 -21.55 -9.61 -0.81
C ASP A 77 -22.27 -10.74 -0.04
N PRO A 78 -21.64 -11.92 0.12
CA PRO A 78 -22.24 -13.06 0.82
C PRO A 78 -22.50 -12.78 2.31
N SER A 79 -21.93 -11.69 2.87
CA SER A 79 -22.13 -11.28 4.25
C SER A 79 -23.40 -10.43 4.50
N GLY A 80 -24.10 -9.99 3.44
CA GLY A 80 -25.35 -9.21 3.50
C GLY A 80 -25.22 -7.74 3.10
N GLU A 81 -26.34 -7.00 3.12
CA GLU A 81 -26.40 -5.55 2.83
C GLU A 81 -25.69 -4.71 3.91
N GLY A 82 -24.37 -4.76 4.00
CA GLY A 82 -23.58 -3.86 4.86
C GLY A 82 -23.94 -3.88 6.36
N VAL A 83 -23.42 -2.90 7.09
CA VAL A 83 -23.63 -2.73 8.54
C VAL A 83 -24.30 -1.39 8.79
N VAL A 84 -25.36 -1.39 9.59
CA VAL A 84 -26.02 -0.18 10.08
C VAL A 84 -25.73 -0.02 11.57
N TYR A 85 -25.21 1.14 11.96
CA TYR A 85 -24.90 1.45 13.34
C TYR A 85 -26.05 2.23 13.98
N ARG A 86 -26.53 1.77 15.14
CA ARG A 86 -27.58 2.42 15.93
C ARG A 86 -27.05 2.77 17.31
N ALA A 87 -27.17 4.03 17.71
CA ALA A 87 -26.83 4.44 19.07
C ALA A 87 -27.98 4.16 20.03
N ASP A 88 -27.68 3.43 21.10
CA ASP A 88 -28.60 3.18 22.23
C ASP A 88 -28.37 4.18 23.39
N VAL A 89 -27.45 5.14 23.19
CA VAL A 89 -27.10 6.20 24.14
C VAL A 89 -27.22 7.57 23.50
N LYS A 90 -27.38 8.62 24.32
CA LYS A 90 -27.30 10.01 23.85
C LYS A 90 -25.87 10.28 23.37
N LEU A 91 -25.73 10.55 22.08
CA LEU A 91 -24.44 10.91 21.49
C LEU A 91 -24.08 12.39 21.78
N PRO A 92 -22.79 12.70 21.96
CA PRO A 92 -22.32 14.06 22.23
C PRO A 92 -22.43 14.98 20.99
N GLU A 93 -22.65 16.28 21.23
CA GLU A 93 -22.61 17.31 20.18
C GLU A 93 -21.18 17.69 19.78
N GLY A 94 -20.22 17.56 20.71
CA GLY A 94 -18.82 17.93 20.46
C GLY A 94 -18.59 19.46 20.43
N PRO A 95 -17.31 19.88 20.34
CA PRO A 95 -16.94 21.27 20.14
C PRO A 95 -17.28 21.75 18.72
N ALA A 96 -17.13 23.04 18.44
CA ALA A 96 -17.31 23.59 17.08
C ALA A 96 -16.10 23.33 16.15
N SER A 97 -14.89 23.22 16.72
CA SER A 97 -13.66 22.88 16.01
C SER A 97 -12.78 21.94 16.82
N ALA A 98 -11.87 21.27 16.13
CA ALA A 98 -10.86 20.41 16.76
C ALA A 98 -9.54 20.43 15.98
N PRO A 99 -8.41 20.17 16.66
CA PRO A 99 -7.09 20.18 16.03
C PRO A 99 -6.89 18.99 15.10
N ALA A 100 -6.26 19.26 13.95
CA ALA A 100 -5.67 18.28 13.06
C ALA A 100 -4.14 18.28 13.20
N PHE A 101 -3.52 17.14 12.94
CA PHE A 101 -2.08 16.93 13.10
C PHE A 101 -1.46 16.44 11.79
N ALA A 102 -0.41 17.09 11.31
CA ALA A 102 0.30 16.68 10.10
C ALA A 102 1.58 15.92 10.45
N ALA A 103 1.90 14.87 9.69
CA ALA A 103 3.23 14.31 9.72
C ALA A 103 4.21 15.28 9.04
N SER A 104 5.25 15.71 9.74
CA SER A 104 6.26 16.61 9.20
C SER A 104 7.63 16.39 9.83
N GLY A 105 8.67 16.87 9.14
CA GLY A 105 10.06 16.72 9.54
C GLY A 105 10.67 15.37 9.14
N GLU A 106 11.85 15.11 9.68
CA GLU A 106 12.63 13.91 9.41
C GLU A 106 12.89 13.12 10.68
N VAL A 107 12.99 11.81 10.51
CA VAL A 107 13.50 10.86 11.49
C VAL A 107 15.02 10.95 11.50
N THR A 108 15.58 11.15 12.70
CA THR A 108 17.01 11.24 12.95
C THR A 108 17.62 9.86 13.23
N SER A 109 18.94 9.71 12.99
CA SER A 109 19.66 8.48 13.35
C SER A 109 19.50 8.12 14.84
N ALA A 110 19.47 9.12 15.73
CA ALA A 110 19.29 8.91 17.17
C ALA A 110 17.90 8.32 17.51
N GLU A 111 16.84 8.76 16.83
CA GLU A 111 15.50 8.20 17.00
C GLU A 111 15.46 6.72 16.56
N VAL A 112 16.12 6.39 15.45
CA VAL A 112 16.24 5.00 14.96
C VAL A 112 17.10 4.15 15.89
N ALA A 113 18.22 4.67 16.37
CA ALA A 113 19.14 3.96 17.27
C ALA A 113 18.45 3.58 18.58
N ARG A 114 17.61 4.48 19.13
CA ARG A 114 16.79 4.20 20.31
C ARG A 114 15.80 3.06 20.07
N LEU A 115 15.10 3.07 18.93
CA LEU A 115 14.18 1.98 18.57
C LEU A 115 14.92 0.66 18.33
N ALA A 116 16.05 0.70 17.62
CA ALA A 116 16.91 -0.46 17.37
C ALA A 116 17.41 -1.09 18.68
N ALA A 117 17.87 -0.28 19.63
CA ALA A 117 18.32 -0.75 20.94
C ALA A 117 17.20 -1.47 21.71
N ALA A 118 15.98 -0.93 21.70
CA ALA A 118 14.81 -1.56 22.34
C ALA A 118 14.41 -2.90 21.68
N LEU A 119 14.72 -3.07 20.39
CA LEU A 119 14.52 -4.30 19.63
C LEU A 119 15.69 -5.30 19.76
N GLY A 120 16.73 -4.94 20.52
CA GLY A 120 17.93 -5.78 20.70
C GLY A 120 18.84 -5.80 19.48
N ILE A 121 18.77 -4.78 18.62
CA ILE A 121 19.67 -4.61 17.47
C ILE A 121 20.87 -3.77 17.92
N ALA A 122 22.07 -4.30 17.71
CA ALA A 122 23.32 -3.59 17.97
C ALA A 122 23.82 -2.85 16.71
N GLY A 123 24.64 -1.82 16.92
CA GLY A 123 25.26 -1.04 15.85
C GLY A 123 24.53 0.26 15.53
N GLU A 124 25.19 1.09 14.72
CA GLU A 124 24.65 2.39 14.31
C GLU A 124 23.71 2.23 13.11
N PRO A 125 22.54 2.92 13.09
CA PRO A 125 21.69 2.97 11.92
C PRO A 125 22.40 3.63 10.74
N ARG A 126 22.30 3.01 9.57
CA ARG A 126 22.83 3.54 8.30
C ARG A 126 21.69 4.10 7.45
N LEU A 127 21.90 5.26 6.85
CA LEU A 127 20.95 5.81 5.87
C LEU A 127 21.27 5.26 4.48
N ALA A 128 20.29 4.65 3.82
CA ALA A 128 20.38 4.17 2.45
C ALA A 128 19.22 4.74 1.62
N GLY A 129 19.51 5.74 0.79
CA GLY A 129 18.47 6.54 0.14
C GLY A 129 17.62 7.28 1.18
N ASP A 130 16.30 7.10 1.13
CA ASP A 130 15.34 7.69 2.08
C ASP A 130 14.92 6.73 3.20
N VAL A 131 15.71 5.70 3.47
CA VAL A 131 15.40 4.67 4.49
C VAL A 131 16.59 4.48 5.42
N TRP A 132 16.35 4.59 6.71
CA TRP A 132 17.25 4.13 7.75
C TRP A 132 17.19 2.62 7.89
N LEU A 133 18.35 1.99 7.97
CA LEU A 133 18.51 0.56 8.15
C LEU A 133 19.32 0.31 9.43
N ALA A 134 18.82 -0.57 10.28
CA ALA A 134 19.54 -1.07 11.44
C ALA A 134 19.38 -2.58 11.54
N GLY A 135 20.44 -3.25 11.99
CA GLY A 135 20.52 -4.72 11.94
C GLY A 135 20.82 -5.20 10.53
N GLU A 136 20.76 -6.53 10.35
CA GLU A 136 21.29 -7.29 9.21
C GLU A 136 22.82 -7.43 9.25
N ALA A 137 23.29 -8.68 9.32
CA ALA A 137 24.70 -9.00 9.13
C ALA A 137 25.08 -8.85 7.65
N ALA A 138 26.38 -8.81 7.35
CA ALA A 138 26.88 -8.61 5.98
C ALA A 138 26.39 -9.68 4.97
N ASP A 139 25.93 -10.83 5.47
CA ASP A 139 25.37 -11.95 4.69
C ASP A 139 23.84 -11.86 4.48
N GLY A 140 23.20 -10.76 4.90
CA GLY A 140 21.75 -10.57 4.79
C GLY A 140 20.93 -11.28 5.87
N SER A 141 21.60 -11.92 6.84
CA SER A 141 20.93 -12.66 7.92
C SER A 141 20.66 -11.79 9.16
N GLY A 142 19.71 -12.23 9.99
CA GLY A 142 19.45 -11.64 11.30
C GLY A 142 18.29 -10.63 11.38
N PRO A 143 18.14 -9.95 12.53
CA PRO A 143 17.07 -9.00 12.75
C PRO A 143 17.26 -7.76 11.88
N ARG A 144 16.18 -7.24 11.32
CA ARG A 144 16.21 -6.04 10.46
C ARG A 144 15.14 -5.06 10.90
N LEU A 145 15.56 -3.80 11.06
CA LEU A 145 14.70 -2.65 11.23
C LEU A 145 14.89 -1.72 10.03
N THR A 146 13.78 -1.37 9.39
CA THR A 146 13.72 -0.32 8.37
C THR A 146 12.86 0.84 8.87
N VAL A 147 13.28 2.08 8.61
CA VAL A 147 12.51 3.28 8.98
C VAL A 147 12.59 4.31 7.85
N SER A 148 11.45 4.79 7.34
CA SER A 148 11.45 5.91 6.39
C SER A 148 12.08 7.16 7.04
N ARG A 149 12.95 7.86 6.32
CA ARG A 149 13.56 9.11 6.80
C ARG A 149 12.52 10.21 6.95
N THR A 150 11.58 10.32 6.01
CA THR A 150 10.55 11.35 6.04
C THR A 150 9.42 10.97 6.99
N ALA A 151 8.91 11.94 7.75
CA ALA A 151 7.74 11.76 8.59
C ALA A 151 6.55 11.22 7.76
N PRO A 152 5.75 10.29 8.31
CA PRO A 152 5.66 9.90 9.72
C PRO A 152 6.73 8.90 10.19
N GLY A 153 7.68 8.53 9.34
CA GLY A 153 8.76 7.64 9.72
C GLY A 153 8.27 6.21 9.91
N THR A 154 7.55 5.70 8.92
CA THR A 154 7.00 4.35 8.95
C THR A 154 8.14 3.35 9.11
N TRP A 155 8.01 2.50 10.12
CA TRP A 155 9.03 1.52 10.46
C TRP A 155 8.47 0.11 10.44
N ASN A 156 9.36 -0.84 10.13
CA ASN A 156 9.07 -2.26 10.15
C ASN A 156 10.26 -3.02 10.72
N PHE A 157 9.98 -3.92 11.65
CA PHE A 157 10.92 -4.82 12.27
C PHE A 157 10.53 -6.27 11.99
N ALA A 158 11.52 -7.06 11.60
CA ALA A 158 11.41 -8.51 11.55
C ALA A 158 12.66 -9.12 12.18
N ARG A 159 12.46 -9.97 13.20
CA ARG A 159 13.58 -10.67 13.86
C ARG A 159 14.21 -11.72 12.97
N PHE A 160 13.39 -12.36 12.15
CA PHE A 160 13.81 -13.39 11.20
C PHE A 160 13.43 -12.91 9.79
N GLN A 161 14.40 -12.91 8.88
CA GLN A 161 14.11 -12.71 7.46
C GLN A 161 13.58 -14.02 6.87
N ALA A 162 12.65 -13.93 5.91
CA ALA A 162 12.45 -15.04 5.00
C ALA A 162 13.79 -15.31 4.28
N PRO A 163 14.17 -16.57 4.03
CA PRO A 163 15.39 -16.86 3.28
C PRO A 163 15.38 -16.09 1.96
N ALA A 164 16.53 -15.58 1.52
CA ALA A 164 16.66 -14.85 0.24
C ALA A 164 16.22 -15.68 -0.98
N ASN A 165 16.04 -17.00 -0.80
CA ASN A 165 15.60 -17.97 -1.80
C ASN A 165 14.10 -18.31 -1.69
N GLY A 166 13.31 -17.45 -1.03
CA GLY A 166 11.94 -17.74 -0.65
C GLY A 166 11.88 -18.79 0.47
N THR A 167 10.71 -18.98 1.08
CA THR A 167 10.38 -20.29 1.64
C THR A 167 10.62 -21.30 0.53
N GLY A 168 11.57 -22.20 0.71
CA GLY A 168 11.82 -23.27 -0.24
C GLY A 168 10.49 -23.93 -0.59
N ASP A 169 10.32 -24.23 -1.87
CA ASP A 169 9.47 -25.33 -2.30
C ASP A 169 9.95 -26.56 -1.51
N ASP A 170 9.29 -26.86 -0.39
CA ASP A 170 9.43 -28.12 0.35
C ASP A 170 8.65 -29.24 -0.39
N CYS A 171 8.27 -29.02 -1.64
CA CYS A 171 7.60 -30.00 -2.46
C CYS A 171 8.65 -31.03 -2.88
N ALA A 172 8.31 -32.30 -2.64
CA ALA A 172 9.17 -33.38 -3.06
C ALA A 172 9.30 -33.35 -4.59
N ARG A 173 10.52 -33.12 -5.10
CA ARG A 173 10.82 -33.11 -6.54
C ARG A 173 10.25 -34.36 -7.21
N GLY A 174 9.34 -34.18 -8.17
CA GLY A 174 8.66 -35.27 -8.88
C GLY A 174 7.29 -35.67 -8.31
N LYS A 175 6.67 -34.85 -7.45
CA LYS A 175 5.26 -35.01 -7.03
C LYS A 175 4.44 -33.75 -7.32
N ASP A 176 3.23 -33.93 -7.86
CA ASP A 176 2.28 -32.85 -8.20
C ASP A 176 1.57 -32.24 -6.97
N THR A 177 2.08 -32.52 -5.77
CA THR A 177 1.56 -31.97 -4.52
C THR A 177 2.71 -31.38 -3.73
N CYS A 178 2.72 -30.05 -3.64
CA CYS A 178 3.28 -29.39 -2.48
C CYS A 178 2.38 -29.78 -1.31
N GLY A 179 2.84 -30.69 -0.47
CA GLY A 179 2.01 -31.32 0.55
C GLY A 179 1.27 -30.24 1.33
N PRO A 180 -0.06 -30.33 1.51
CA PRO A 180 -0.63 -29.67 2.66
C PRO A 180 0.02 -30.34 3.87
N ALA A 181 0.45 -29.53 4.84
CA ALA A 181 0.07 -29.86 6.20
C ALA A 181 -1.44 -30.08 6.17
N THR A 182 -1.86 -31.31 5.86
CA THR A 182 -3.22 -31.75 6.05
C THR A 182 -3.42 -31.61 7.54
N VAL A 183 -4.26 -30.65 7.93
CA VAL A 183 -4.90 -30.69 9.23
C VAL A 183 -5.46 -32.11 9.36
N PRO A 184 -5.02 -32.93 10.33
CA PRO A 184 -5.59 -34.25 10.50
C PRO A 184 -7.05 -34.02 10.90
N GLN A 185 -7.96 -34.29 9.98
CA GLN A 185 -9.37 -34.47 10.30
C GLN A 185 -9.47 -35.88 10.89
N ASP A 186 -10.01 -35.95 12.10
CA ASP A 186 -9.92 -37.06 13.03
C ASP A 186 -10.21 -38.45 12.46
N GLY A 187 -9.45 -39.46 12.90
CA GLY A 187 -9.86 -40.87 12.75
C GLY A 187 -8.71 -41.87 12.64
N GLY A 188 -7.95 -42.09 13.72
CA GLY A 188 -7.07 -43.26 13.80
C GLY A 188 -5.90 -43.09 14.76
N ALA A 189 -5.95 -43.77 15.89
CA ALA A 189 -4.85 -43.85 16.83
C ALA A 189 -3.60 -44.46 16.17
N VAL A 190 -2.54 -43.66 16.01
CA VAL A 190 -1.18 -44.16 15.83
C VAL A 190 -0.41 -43.91 17.13
N ALA A 191 -0.20 -44.99 17.88
CA ALA A 191 0.72 -45.01 18.99
C ALA A 191 2.17 -45.02 18.46
N GLY A 192 3.01 -44.11 18.96
CA GLY A 192 4.45 -44.17 18.76
C GLY A 192 4.99 -43.26 17.64
N ALA A 193 4.90 -41.94 17.84
CA ALA A 193 5.84 -40.99 17.27
C ALA A 193 6.02 -39.87 18.30
N ASP A 194 7.26 -39.56 18.65
CA ASP A 194 7.58 -38.47 19.57
C ASP A 194 6.87 -37.19 19.13
N LYS A 195 6.14 -36.60 20.09
CA LYS A 195 5.32 -35.41 19.89
C LYS A 195 6.12 -34.34 19.13
N PRO A 196 5.63 -33.78 18.00
CA PRO A 196 6.11 -32.49 17.55
C PRO A 196 5.91 -31.51 18.71
N ALA A 197 6.94 -30.73 19.02
CA ALA A 197 6.90 -29.74 20.09
C ALA A 197 5.56 -29.00 20.05
N SER A 198 4.90 -28.93 21.20
CA SER A 198 3.60 -28.31 21.41
C SER A 198 3.41 -27.08 20.51
N SER A 199 2.24 -26.94 19.89
CA SER A 199 1.74 -25.65 19.42
C SER A 199 1.86 -24.65 20.57
N ALA A 200 2.96 -23.90 20.58
CA ALA A 200 3.31 -23.05 21.70
C ALA A 200 2.17 -22.05 21.86
N LYS A 201 1.49 -22.08 23.00
CA LYS A 201 0.42 -21.13 23.25
C LYS A 201 1.00 -19.72 23.22
N PRO A 202 0.26 -18.72 22.71
CA PRO A 202 0.69 -17.34 22.85
C PRO A 202 0.82 -17.02 24.35
N VAL A 203 1.79 -16.17 24.69
CA VAL A 203 1.94 -15.64 26.05
C VAL A 203 0.64 -14.97 26.52
N SER A 204 0.51 -14.69 27.82
CA SER A 204 -0.65 -13.91 28.31
C SER A 204 -0.62 -12.46 27.78
N GLU A 205 -1.75 -11.75 27.87
CA GLU A 205 -1.81 -10.33 27.49
C GLU A 205 -0.85 -9.48 28.31
N GLU A 206 -0.76 -9.74 29.61
CA GLU A 206 0.10 -9.03 30.55
C GLU A 206 1.57 -9.27 30.21
N ALA A 207 1.95 -10.51 29.91
CA ALA A 207 3.31 -10.87 29.53
C ALA A 207 3.70 -10.24 28.18
N ALA A 208 2.79 -10.23 27.20
CA ALA A 208 3.05 -9.55 25.92
C ALA A 208 3.19 -8.04 26.09
N LYS A 209 2.33 -7.40 26.89
CA LYS A 209 2.42 -5.96 27.20
C LYS A 209 3.75 -5.62 27.88
N ALA A 210 4.19 -6.44 28.82
CA ALA A 210 5.49 -6.27 29.48
C ALA A 210 6.66 -6.42 28.49
N ALA A 211 6.61 -7.41 27.60
CA ALA A 211 7.63 -7.63 26.58
C ALA A 211 7.68 -6.50 25.53
N ALA A 212 6.53 -5.93 25.15
CA ALA A 212 6.44 -4.85 24.18
C ALA A 212 6.77 -3.47 24.76
N ALA A 213 6.68 -3.29 26.08
CA ALA A 213 6.82 -1.99 26.74
C ALA A 213 8.11 -1.22 26.36
N PRO A 214 9.31 -1.82 26.32
CA PRO A 214 10.53 -1.10 25.92
C PRO A 214 10.48 -0.58 24.47
N VAL A 215 9.89 -1.38 23.56
CA VAL A 215 9.75 -1.00 22.14
C VAL A 215 8.75 0.15 21.99
N LEU A 216 7.62 0.08 22.70
CA LEU A 216 6.61 1.12 22.70
C LEU A 216 7.14 2.42 23.32
N ALA A 217 7.93 2.33 24.39
CA ALA A 217 8.64 3.47 24.98
C ALA A 217 9.59 4.14 23.99
N ALA A 218 10.39 3.33 23.29
CA ALA A 218 11.32 3.82 22.27
C ALA A 218 10.61 4.48 21.06
N ALA A 219 9.39 4.03 20.75
CA ALA A 219 8.50 4.64 19.77
C ALA A 219 7.72 5.86 20.30
N GLY A 220 7.89 6.23 21.58
CA GLY A 220 7.24 7.39 22.20
C GLY A 220 5.80 7.15 22.66
N LEU A 221 5.47 5.91 23.04
CA LEU A 221 4.10 5.47 23.36
C LEU A 221 3.90 5.02 24.81
N ASP A 222 4.74 5.49 25.75
CA ASP A 222 4.68 5.11 27.18
C ASP A 222 3.32 5.35 27.86
N GLY A 223 2.49 6.25 27.34
CA GLY A 223 1.16 6.58 27.85
C GLY A 223 -0.01 6.03 27.01
N ALA A 224 0.27 5.25 25.96
CA ALA A 224 -0.76 4.74 25.08
C ALA A 224 -1.55 3.60 25.74
N LYS A 225 -2.86 3.53 25.45
CA LYS A 225 -3.68 2.38 25.84
C LYS A 225 -3.25 1.16 25.03
N LEU A 226 -2.93 0.06 25.72
CA LEU A 226 -2.46 -1.17 25.09
C LEU A 226 -3.58 -2.18 24.90
N ASP A 227 -3.72 -2.69 23.68
CA ASP A 227 -4.58 -3.83 23.33
C ASP A 227 -3.70 -5.03 22.96
N ALA A 228 -3.87 -6.15 23.66
CA ALA A 228 -3.13 -7.39 23.39
C ALA A 228 -4.08 -8.58 23.13
N ARG A 229 -5.36 -8.33 22.82
CA ARG A 229 -6.38 -9.37 22.63
C ARG A 229 -6.10 -10.23 21.40
N LEU A 230 -5.44 -9.69 20.40
CA LEU A 230 -5.15 -10.39 19.14
C LEU A 230 -4.03 -11.42 19.34
N ALA A 231 -4.34 -12.68 19.07
CA ALA A 231 -3.36 -13.77 18.96
C ALA A 231 -3.50 -14.47 17.61
N GLN A 232 -2.36 -14.82 17.01
CA GLN A 232 -2.23 -15.52 15.74
C GLN A 232 -1.25 -16.69 15.94
N GLY A 233 -1.78 -17.91 16.04
CA GLY A 233 -0.96 -19.07 16.39
C GLY A 233 -0.29 -18.88 17.76
N SER A 234 1.04 -18.98 17.80
CA SER A 234 1.86 -18.78 19.00
C SER A 234 2.26 -17.31 19.25
N VAL A 235 1.86 -16.39 18.37
CA VAL A 235 2.24 -14.97 18.44
C VAL A 235 1.07 -14.16 19.00
N ARG A 236 1.36 -13.31 19.99
CA ARG A 236 0.44 -12.28 20.47
C ARG A 236 0.84 -10.92 19.92
N VAL A 237 -0.14 -10.13 19.48
CA VAL A 237 0.09 -8.79 18.94
C VAL A 237 -0.36 -7.76 19.97
N VAL A 238 0.56 -6.89 20.39
CA VAL A 238 0.28 -5.72 21.21
C VAL A 238 0.14 -4.50 20.30
N SER A 239 -1.02 -3.87 20.32
CA SER A 239 -1.32 -2.63 19.60
C SER A 239 -1.38 -1.45 20.56
N ALA A 240 -0.84 -0.31 20.14
CA ALA A 240 -0.83 0.93 20.89
C ALA A 240 -1.15 2.10 19.96
N ASP A 241 -2.23 2.81 20.23
CA ASP A 241 -2.61 4.04 19.54
C ASP A 241 -2.14 5.27 20.36
N PRO A 242 -1.42 6.23 19.77
CA PRO A 242 -0.98 7.42 20.49
C PRO A 242 -2.16 8.31 20.90
N VAL A 243 -1.96 9.12 21.94
CA VAL A 243 -2.85 10.23 22.31
C VAL A 243 -2.16 11.53 21.91
N LEU A 244 -2.79 12.34 21.06
CA LEU A 244 -2.21 13.59 20.56
C LEU A 244 -3.10 14.77 20.94
N GLY A 245 -2.52 15.75 21.64
CA GLY A 245 -3.28 16.90 22.14
C GLY A 245 -4.43 16.52 23.08
N GLY A 246 -4.31 15.39 23.79
CA GLY A 246 -5.37 14.85 24.65
C GLY A 246 -6.48 14.07 23.92
N LEU A 247 -6.39 13.94 22.58
CA LEU A 247 -7.36 13.21 21.78
C LEU A 247 -6.87 11.77 21.51
N PRO A 248 -7.71 10.74 21.73
CA PRO A 248 -7.37 9.37 21.34
C PRO A 248 -7.29 9.25 19.82
N THR A 249 -6.38 8.41 19.33
CA THR A 249 -6.29 8.07 17.89
C THR A 249 -6.85 6.67 17.63
N GLN A 250 -7.38 6.45 16.43
CA GLN A 250 -7.77 5.13 15.95
C GLN A 250 -7.19 4.92 14.56
N GLY A 251 -6.41 3.85 14.38
CA GLY A 251 -5.82 3.50 13.08
C GLY A 251 -4.46 4.15 12.81
N TRP A 252 -3.85 4.76 13.82
CA TRP A 252 -2.45 5.23 13.82
C TRP A 252 -1.60 4.38 14.79
N SER A 253 -1.86 3.08 14.77
CA SER A 253 -1.36 2.15 15.77
C SER A 253 0.08 1.75 15.49
N THR A 254 0.89 1.66 16.55
CA THR A 254 2.07 0.80 16.55
C THR A 254 1.67 -0.61 16.98
N LYS A 255 2.21 -1.62 16.32
CA LYS A 255 1.98 -3.04 16.61
C LYS A 255 3.29 -3.75 16.89
N VAL A 256 3.32 -4.56 17.94
CA VAL A 256 4.48 -5.37 18.34
C VAL A 256 4.04 -6.83 18.47
N SER A 257 4.71 -7.72 17.76
CA SER A 257 4.45 -9.15 17.74
C SER A 257 5.40 -9.86 18.72
N VAL A 258 4.82 -10.55 19.70
CA VAL A 258 5.52 -11.27 20.77
C VAL A 258 5.27 -12.78 20.62
N ALA A 259 6.34 -13.56 20.50
CA ALA A 259 6.25 -15.01 20.39
C ALA A 259 5.92 -15.69 21.73
N GLY A 260 5.62 -16.99 21.68
CA GLY A 260 5.25 -17.80 22.85
C GLY A 260 6.34 -17.89 23.93
N ASP A 261 7.58 -17.58 23.60
CA ASP A 261 8.71 -17.48 24.53
C ASP A 261 8.90 -16.08 25.14
N GLY A 262 8.04 -15.11 24.77
CA GLY A 262 8.12 -13.73 25.21
C GLY A 262 9.06 -12.84 24.39
N SER A 263 9.70 -13.36 23.34
CA SER A 263 10.57 -12.56 22.48
C SER A 263 9.79 -11.70 21.49
N VAL A 264 10.27 -10.48 21.21
CA VAL A 264 9.73 -9.62 20.14
C VAL A 264 10.25 -10.14 18.80
N VAL A 265 9.33 -10.61 17.96
CA VAL A 265 9.65 -11.25 16.66
C VAL A 265 9.30 -10.37 15.45
N GLY A 266 8.46 -9.36 15.66
CA GLY A 266 8.10 -8.40 14.61
C GLY A 266 7.47 -7.15 15.19
N GLY A 267 7.36 -6.11 14.37
CA GLY A 267 6.63 -4.90 14.73
C GLY A 267 6.58 -3.89 13.61
N SER A 268 5.62 -2.99 13.66
CA SER A 268 5.50 -1.89 12.71
C SER A 268 4.76 -0.70 13.32
N GLY A 269 5.01 0.49 12.80
CA GLY A 269 4.36 1.70 13.29
C GLY A 269 4.92 2.95 12.65
N GLU A 270 4.71 4.07 13.33
CA GLU A 270 5.17 5.41 12.92
C GLU A 270 6.09 5.96 14.01
N LEU A 271 7.31 6.36 13.67
CA LEU A 271 8.30 6.78 14.66
C LEU A 271 8.22 8.28 14.98
N LYS A 272 7.76 9.10 14.02
CA LYS A 272 7.64 10.55 14.20
C LYS A 272 6.22 10.92 14.58
N ALA A 273 6.05 11.49 15.77
CA ALA A 273 4.76 11.99 16.22
C ALA A 273 4.26 13.12 15.28
N PRO A 274 3.02 13.05 14.78
CA PRO A 274 2.39 14.15 14.05
C PRO A 274 2.34 15.44 14.88
N VAL A 275 2.55 16.59 14.24
CA VAL A 275 2.53 17.91 14.88
C VAL A 275 1.20 18.61 14.61
N ARG A 276 0.69 19.38 15.58
CA ARG A 276 -0.55 20.15 15.41
C ARG A 276 -0.38 21.15 14.25
N ALA A 277 -1.31 21.12 13.30
CA ALA A 277 -1.17 21.83 12.03
C ALA A 277 -2.33 22.79 11.71
N ALA A 278 -3.57 22.43 12.04
CA ALA A 278 -4.74 23.25 11.74
C ALA A 278 -5.87 23.01 12.75
N GLU A 279 -6.80 23.96 12.86
CA GLU A 279 -8.11 23.74 13.46
C GLU A 279 -9.11 23.44 12.34
N GLN A 280 -9.90 22.38 12.49
CA GLN A 280 -10.92 22.01 11.52
C GLN A 280 -12.30 22.13 12.16
N PRO A 281 -13.30 22.70 11.45
CA PRO A 281 -14.68 22.65 11.88
C PRO A 281 -15.15 21.20 11.99
N VAL A 282 -15.80 20.88 13.10
CA VAL A 282 -16.31 19.53 13.35
C VAL A 282 -17.83 19.50 13.46
N VAL A 283 -18.41 18.38 13.06
CA VAL A 283 -19.83 18.07 13.23
C VAL A 283 -20.05 17.26 14.50
N GLY A 284 -21.29 17.23 14.99
CA GLY A 284 -21.63 16.39 16.14
C GLY A 284 -21.67 14.90 15.83
N ALA A 285 -21.62 14.08 16.88
CA ALA A 285 -21.52 12.63 16.74
C ALA A 285 -22.76 12.00 16.06
N VAL A 286 -23.94 12.60 16.22
CA VAL A 286 -25.17 12.16 15.54
C VAL A 286 -25.03 12.32 14.02
N GLU A 287 -24.55 13.47 13.56
CA GLU A 287 -24.34 13.73 12.14
C GLU A 287 -23.24 12.83 11.58
N ALA A 288 -22.14 12.65 12.31
CA ALA A 288 -21.08 11.74 11.91
C ALA A 288 -21.57 10.29 11.81
N LEU A 289 -22.38 9.80 12.76
CA LEU A 289 -22.96 8.46 12.69
C LEU A 289 -23.88 8.30 11.47
N ALA A 290 -24.67 9.33 11.14
CA ALA A 290 -25.47 9.34 9.92
C ALA A 290 -24.59 9.26 8.66
N LYS A 291 -23.48 10.03 8.60
CA LYS A 291 -22.50 9.96 7.52
C LYS A 291 -21.81 8.59 7.43
N LEU A 292 -21.61 7.89 8.56
CA LEU A 292 -21.06 6.54 8.59
C LEU A 292 -22.03 5.53 7.97
N ASN A 293 -23.30 5.58 8.36
CA ASN A 293 -24.34 4.70 7.82
C ASN A 293 -24.64 4.97 6.34
N ALA A 294 -24.56 6.22 5.90
CA ALA A 294 -24.75 6.57 4.49
C ALA A 294 -23.66 5.98 3.57
N LYS A 295 -22.45 5.71 4.09
CA LYS A 295 -21.37 5.06 3.33
C LYS A 295 -21.52 3.54 3.24
N SER A 296 -22.15 2.91 4.23
CA SER A 296 -22.38 1.46 4.27
C SER A 296 -23.68 1.04 3.57
N GLY A 297 -24.60 1.96 3.35
CA GLY A 297 -25.75 1.76 2.47
C GLY A 297 -25.28 1.66 1.02
N GLY A 298 -25.31 0.45 0.44
CA GLY A 298 -25.43 0.32 -1.01
C GLY A 298 -26.61 1.17 -1.48
N ARG A 299 -26.49 1.81 -2.67
CA ARG A 299 -27.53 2.68 -3.24
C ARG A 299 -28.94 2.14 -2.95
N GLU A 300 -29.74 2.88 -2.19
CA GLU A 300 -31.17 2.64 -2.11
C GLU A 300 -31.74 2.56 -3.54
N GLY A 301 -32.32 1.41 -3.89
CA GLY A 301 -33.12 1.26 -5.10
C GLY A 301 -32.40 0.88 -6.40
N VAL A 302 -31.12 0.51 -6.38
CA VAL A 302 -30.48 -0.13 -7.54
C VAL A 302 -29.89 -1.47 -7.10
N ALA A 303 -30.72 -2.52 -7.14
CA ALA A 303 -30.16 -3.86 -7.27
C ALA A 303 -29.23 -3.81 -8.49
N PRO A 304 -27.94 -4.18 -8.38
CA PRO A 304 -27.14 -4.35 -9.57
C PRO A 304 -27.87 -5.38 -10.43
N ASP A 305 -28.23 -5.00 -11.66
CA ASP A 305 -28.70 -5.96 -12.65
C ASP A 305 -27.74 -7.15 -12.63
N PRO A 306 -28.24 -8.40 -12.64
CA PRO A 306 -27.38 -9.57 -12.55
C PRO A 306 -26.27 -9.44 -13.59
N SER A 307 -25.03 -9.33 -13.12
CA SER A 307 -23.85 -9.29 -13.97
C SER A 307 -23.92 -10.52 -14.87
N GLY A 308 -24.10 -10.30 -16.17
CA GLY A 308 -24.20 -11.39 -17.14
C GLY A 308 -23.04 -12.35 -16.94
N CYS A 309 -23.35 -13.64 -16.79
CA CYS A 309 -22.36 -14.68 -16.57
C CYS A 309 -21.24 -14.56 -17.63
N ALA A 310 -19.99 -14.51 -17.18
CA ALA A 310 -18.87 -14.65 -18.09
C ALA A 310 -18.97 -16.04 -18.76
N THR A 311 -19.20 -16.08 -20.07
CA THR A 311 -19.13 -17.31 -20.84
C THR A 311 -17.66 -17.70 -21.04
N ALA A 312 -17.37 -19.00 -20.96
CA ALA A 312 -16.03 -19.50 -21.23
C ALA A 312 -15.59 -19.11 -22.65
N VAL A 313 -14.40 -18.52 -22.80
CA VAL A 313 -13.79 -18.30 -24.10
C VAL A 313 -13.28 -19.65 -24.63
N PRO A 314 -13.67 -20.08 -25.84
CA PRO A 314 -13.20 -21.35 -26.40
C PRO A 314 -11.68 -21.39 -26.52
N LEU A 315 -11.06 -22.51 -26.13
CA LEU A 315 -9.61 -22.74 -26.22
C LEU A 315 -9.09 -22.90 -27.67
N ALA A 316 -9.98 -22.96 -28.66
CA ALA A 316 -9.65 -22.99 -30.08
C ALA A 316 -10.54 -21.99 -30.86
N PRO A 317 -9.98 -21.20 -31.80
CA PRO A 317 -10.73 -20.15 -32.52
C PRO A 317 -11.93 -20.65 -33.35
N ASP A 318 -11.91 -21.91 -33.79
CA ASP A 318 -12.85 -22.45 -34.79
C ASP A 318 -13.79 -23.53 -34.24
N ALA A 319 -13.90 -23.70 -32.92
CA ALA A 319 -14.86 -24.62 -32.34
C ALA A 319 -16.27 -23.98 -32.28
N PRO A 320 -17.30 -24.54 -32.94
CA PRO A 320 -18.65 -24.00 -32.86
C PRO A 320 -19.19 -24.15 -31.43
N VAL A 321 -19.60 -23.03 -30.84
CA VAL A 321 -20.32 -23.01 -29.56
C VAL A 321 -21.70 -23.63 -29.73
N THR A 322 -21.85 -24.90 -29.34
CA THR A 322 -23.17 -25.53 -29.22
C THR A 322 -23.84 -25.00 -27.96
N ALA A 323 -25.04 -24.41 -28.12
CA ALA A 323 -25.81 -23.75 -27.07
C ALA A 323 -26.24 -24.64 -25.88
N THR A 324 -25.87 -25.93 -25.88
CA THR A 324 -26.21 -26.91 -24.84
C THR A 324 -25.22 -26.95 -23.68
N ASP A 325 -24.05 -26.32 -23.78
CA ASP A 325 -23.07 -26.22 -22.67
C ASP A 325 -23.23 -24.93 -21.86
N THR A 326 -24.41 -24.32 -21.91
CA THR A 326 -24.77 -23.30 -20.92
C THR A 326 -25.14 -24.00 -19.63
N VAL A 327 -24.21 -24.03 -18.66
CA VAL A 327 -24.58 -24.29 -17.26
C VAL A 327 -25.76 -23.34 -16.96
N PRO A 328 -26.91 -23.83 -16.46
CA PRO A 328 -28.03 -22.96 -16.18
C PRO A 328 -27.59 -21.93 -15.14
N CYS A 329 -27.29 -20.71 -15.59
CA CYS A 329 -27.12 -19.58 -14.72
C CYS A 329 -28.47 -19.38 -14.04
N ASN A 330 -28.55 -19.68 -12.73
CA ASN A 330 -29.74 -19.40 -11.97
C ASN A 330 -29.96 -17.88 -11.97
N PRO A 331 -30.98 -17.35 -12.68
CA PRO A 331 -31.18 -15.92 -12.81
C PRO A 331 -31.96 -15.33 -11.63
N GLU A 332 -32.35 -16.16 -10.66
CA GLU A 332 -33.06 -15.69 -9.48
C GLU A 332 -32.15 -14.81 -8.61
N PRO A 333 -32.60 -13.59 -8.23
CA PRO A 333 -31.90 -12.78 -7.24
C PRO A 333 -31.72 -13.62 -5.98
N ARG A 334 -30.47 -13.99 -5.68
CA ARG A 334 -30.15 -14.72 -4.45
C ARG A 334 -30.61 -13.86 -3.28
N PRO A 335 -31.39 -14.42 -2.31
CA PRO A 335 -31.91 -13.63 -1.19
C PRO A 335 -30.75 -12.95 -0.46
N MET A 336 -30.69 -11.62 -0.53
CA MET A 336 -29.70 -10.86 0.22
C MET A 336 -30.05 -10.92 1.69
N LYS A 337 -29.06 -11.19 2.54
CA LYS A 337 -29.23 -11.09 3.98
C LYS A 337 -29.42 -9.60 4.32
N PRO A 338 -30.45 -9.23 5.11
CA PRO A 338 -30.70 -7.83 5.44
C PRO A 338 -29.50 -7.20 6.17
N PRO A 339 -29.37 -5.86 6.16
CA PRO A 339 -28.31 -5.16 6.85
C PRO A 339 -28.27 -5.57 8.31
N ARG A 340 -27.08 -5.91 8.79
CA ARG A 340 -26.93 -6.20 10.21
C ARG A 340 -26.87 -4.89 10.98
N THR A 341 -27.68 -4.77 12.03
CA THR A 341 -27.59 -3.63 12.93
C THR A 341 -26.56 -3.91 14.02
N GLU A 342 -25.68 -2.96 14.30
CA GLU A 342 -24.74 -3.01 15.43
C GLU A 342 -24.98 -1.83 16.38
N THR A 343 -24.92 -2.10 17.68
CA THR A 343 -25.21 -1.12 18.74
C THR A 343 -23.98 -0.29 19.06
N VAL A 344 -24.09 1.03 18.93
CA VAL A 344 -23.13 2.01 19.43
C VAL A 344 -23.44 2.30 20.90
N GLN A 345 -22.47 2.03 21.76
CA GLN A 345 -22.56 2.20 23.22
C GLN A 345 -21.98 3.53 23.70
N GLY A 346 -21.19 4.19 22.86
CA GLY A 346 -20.58 5.47 23.19
C GLY A 346 -19.89 6.10 21.98
N ALA A 347 -19.58 7.38 22.10
CA ALA A 347 -18.78 8.09 21.12
C ALA A 347 -17.88 9.10 21.84
N VAL A 348 -16.63 9.18 21.40
CA VAL A 348 -15.68 10.22 21.84
C VAL A 348 -15.10 10.92 20.63
N LEU A 349 -14.83 12.22 20.77
CA LEU A 349 -14.06 12.93 19.77
C LEU A 349 -12.60 12.51 19.89
N GLY A 350 -12.02 12.08 18.77
CA GLY A 350 -10.65 11.65 18.66
C GLY A 350 -10.08 12.01 17.29
N LEU A 351 -9.16 11.20 16.83
CA LEU A 351 -8.39 11.41 15.61
C LEU A 351 -8.33 10.13 14.78
N ALA A 352 -8.39 10.26 13.46
CA ALA A 352 -8.23 9.16 12.53
C ALA A 352 -7.28 9.54 11.38
N PRO A 353 -6.62 8.56 10.73
CA PRO A 353 -5.79 8.82 9.55
C PRO A 353 -6.54 9.62 8.49
N GLY A 354 -5.87 10.65 7.97
CA GLY A 354 -6.41 11.50 6.91
C GLY A 354 -5.33 12.34 6.27
N THR A 355 -5.77 13.33 5.49
CA THR A 355 -4.88 14.27 4.81
C THR A 355 -5.02 15.64 5.45
N VAL A 356 -3.90 16.26 5.82
CA VAL A 356 -3.81 17.59 6.39
C VAL A 356 -2.84 18.41 5.55
N ASN A 357 -3.32 19.48 4.90
CA ASN A 357 -2.53 20.33 4.01
C ASN A 357 -1.75 19.53 2.94
N GLY A 358 -2.40 18.53 2.33
CA GLY A 358 -1.80 17.67 1.30
C GLY A 358 -0.82 16.61 1.81
N SER A 359 -0.54 16.58 3.12
CA SER A 359 0.34 15.59 3.75
C SER A 359 -0.46 14.57 4.56
N ARG A 360 0.09 13.37 4.73
CA ARG A 360 -0.48 12.36 5.63
C ARG A 360 -0.52 12.91 7.05
N GLY A 361 -1.60 12.66 7.76
CA GLY A 361 -1.76 13.11 9.13
C GLY A 361 -2.97 12.49 9.80
N LEU A 362 -3.47 13.20 10.80
CA LEU A 362 -4.61 12.84 11.62
C LEU A 362 -5.61 13.98 11.60
N VAL A 363 -6.84 13.65 11.25
CA VAL A 363 -7.97 14.59 11.22
C VAL A 363 -8.93 14.30 12.37
N PRO A 364 -9.68 15.29 12.86
CA PRO A 364 -10.74 15.06 13.83
C PRO A 364 -11.73 13.99 13.36
N ALA A 365 -12.07 13.06 14.25
CA ALA A 365 -12.97 11.95 13.97
C ALA A 365 -13.79 11.59 15.21
N TRP A 366 -15.02 11.14 15.00
CA TRP A 366 -15.78 10.47 16.04
C TRP A 366 -15.40 9.00 16.10
N LEU A 367 -15.00 8.56 17.29
CA LEU A 367 -14.68 7.17 17.58
C LEU A 367 -15.88 6.55 18.29
N PHE A 368 -16.63 5.73 17.56
CA PHE A 368 -17.81 5.03 18.06
C PHE A 368 -17.41 3.70 18.68
N GLU A 369 -17.75 3.49 19.95
CA GLU A 369 -17.62 2.19 20.60
C GLU A 369 -18.84 1.33 20.26
N VAL A 370 -18.59 0.22 19.59
CA VAL A 370 -19.61 -0.70 19.10
C VAL A 370 -19.60 -1.95 19.95
N ALA A 371 -20.78 -2.35 20.40
CA ALA A 371 -21.00 -3.52 21.24
C ALA A 371 -20.47 -4.79 20.55
N GLY A 372 -19.73 -5.59 21.31
CA GLY A 372 -19.34 -6.93 20.88
C GLY A 372 -20.55 -7.86 20.74
N ARG A 373 -20.46 -8.86 19.86
CA ARG A 373 -21.51 -9.86 19.61
C ARG A 373 -20.98 -11.26 19.78
N GLY A 374 -21.81 -12.17 20.33
CA GLY A 374 -21.48 -13.60 20.38
C GLY A 374 -20.22 -13.91 21.21
N GLY A 375 -19.99 -13.14 22.27
CA GLY A 375 -18.79 -13.27 23.12
C GLY A 375 -17.55 -12.55 22.57
N ALA A 376 -17.62 -11.96 21.37
CA ALA A 376 -16.58 -11.05 20.90
C ALA A 376 -16.56 -9.78 21.75
N PRO A 377 -15.39 -9.16 21.95
CA PRO A 377 -15.32 -7.92 22.71
C PRO A 377 -15.82 -6.72 21.88
N ALA A 378 -16.09 -5.60 22.56
CA ALA A 378 -16.37 -4.34 21.90
C ALA A 378 -15.21 -3.87 21.00
N HIS A 379 -15.54 -3.13 19.95
CA HIS A 379 -14.60 -2.59 18.99
C HIS A 379 -14.93 -1.14 18.63
N THR A 380 -13.97 -0.44 18.03
CA THR A 380 -14.11 0.99 17.72
C THR A 380 -14.18 1.20 16.22
N VAL A 381 -15.17 1.98 15.78
CA VAL A 381 -15.32 2.43 14.39
C VAL A 381 -15.11 3.93 14.35
N ALA A 382 -14.21 4.38 13.48
CA ALA A 382 -13.88 5.80 13.32
C ALA A 382 -14.60 6.39 12.10
N GLN A 383 -15.17 7.58 12.26
CA GLN A 383 -15.69 8.38 11.16
C GLN A 383 -15.12 9.81 11.24
N PRO A 384 -14.47 10.31 10.18
CA PRO A 384 -14.02 11.70 10.13
C PRO A 384 -15.15 12.68 10.47
N ALA A 385 -14.84 13.66 11.30
CA ALA A 385 -15.81 14.60 11.87
C ALA A 385 -15.88 15.92 11.08
N SER A 386 -15.33 15.98 9.86
CA SER A 386 -15.30 17.24 9.09
C SER A 386 -16.71 17.77 8.79
N ALA A 387 -16.90 19.07 9.01
CA ALA A 387 -18.12 19.78 8.61
C ALA A 387 -18.24 19.94 7.11
N GLU A 388 -17.11 20.10 6.43
CA GLU A 388 -17.07 19.96 4.98
C GLU A 388 -17.08 18.47 4.63
N GLU A 389 -17.91 18.08 3.67
CA GLU A 389 -17.74 16.78 3.03
C GLU A 389 -16.32 16.71 2.48
N SER A 390 -15.64 15.59 2.70
CA SER A 390 -14.42 15.27 1.98
C SER A 390 -14.79 15.08 0.51
N THR A 391 -15.03 16.17 -0.21
CA THR A 391 -15.05 16.13 -1.66
C THR A 391 -13.69 15.58 -2.07
N PRO A 392 -13.63 14.51 -2.88
CA PRO A 392 -12.36 14.01 -3.39
C PRO A 392 -11.76 15.08 -4.30
N GLY A 393 -10.91 15.94 -3.74
CA GLY A 393 -10.13 16.94 -4.46
C GLY A 393 -10.39 18.39 -4.03
N PRO A 394 -9.44 19.30 -4.31
CA PRO A 394 -9.64 20.73 -4.08
C PRO A 394 -10.85 21.26 -4.86
N LYS A 395 -11.51 22.30 -4.35
CA LYS A 395 -12.60 23.02 -5.03
C LYS A 395 -12.12 23.71 -6.33
N ASP A 396 -10.81 23.86 -6.48
CA ASP A 396 -10.12 24.10 -7.75
C ASP A 396 -9.86 22.74 -8.38
N GLY A 397 -10.42 22.42 -9.55
CA GLY A 397 -10.34 21.08 -10.17
C GLY A 397 -9.00 20.36 -9.96
N ARG A 398 -9.07 19.02 -9.82
CA ARG A 398 -7.90 18.17 -9.56
C ARG A 398 -6.79 18.52 -10.56
N THR A 399 -5.55 18.67 -10.11
CA THR A 399 -4.44 18.95 -11.01
C THR A 399 -3.63 17.69 -11.27
N VAL A 400 -3.20 17.50 -12.51
CA VAL A 400 -2.34 16.36 -12.89
C VAL A 400 -0.96 16.87 -13.29
N PRO A 401 0.13 16.21 -12.84
CA PRO A 401 1.47 16.65 -13.20
C PRO A 401 1.80 16.28 -14.65
N GLY A 402 2.50 17.17 -15.34
CA GLY A 402 3.19 16.82 -16.58
C GLY A 402 4.37 15.89 -16.30
N PHE A 403 4.75 15.04 -17.27
CA PHE A 403 5.98 14.24 -17.20
C PHE A 403 7.00 14.63 -18.26
N SER A 404 6.61 15.31 -19.34
CA SER A 404 7.53 15.85 -20.34
C SER A 404 6.89 16.99 -21.13
N TYR A 405 7.70 17.72 -21.90
CA TYR A 405 7.22 18.71 -22.85
C TYR A 405 7.98 18.64 -24.17
N ALA A 406 7.33 19.10 -25.24
CA ALA A 406 7.93 19.39 -26.53
C ALA A 406 7.57 20.80 -26.96
N GLU A 407 8.49 21.51 -27.58
CA GLU A 407 8.28 22.85 -28.10
C GLU A 407 8.59 22.98 -29.59
N ALA A 408 7.77 23.78 -30.27
CA ALA A 408 7.96 24.17 -31.65
C ALA A 408 7.59 25.64 -31.80
N ASP A 409 8.58 26.50 -32.02
CA ASP A 409 8.46 27.97 -32.02
C ASP A 409 7.83 28.51 -30.72
N ARG A 410 6.56 28.89 -30.80
CA ARG A 410 5.74 29.38 -29.67
C ARG A 410 4.76 28.34 -29.16
N LYS A 411 4.72 27.13 -29.72
CA LYS A 411 3.85 26.06 -29.24
C LYS A 411 4.59 25.26 -28.18
N LEU A 412 3.98 25.16 -27.00
CA LEU A 412 4.42 24.30 -25.92
C LEU A 412 3.41 23.17 -25.75
N THR A 413 3.82 21.95 -26.04
CA THR A 413 3.04 20.73 -25.84
C THR A 413 3.52 20.05 -24.57
N VAL A 414 2.61 19.80 -23.62
CA VAL A 414 2.89 19.13 -22.35
C VAL A 414 2.24 17.76 -22.37
N ASN A 415 3.01 16.71 -22.04
CA ASN A 415 2.54 15.34 -21.96
C ASN A 415 2.31 14.93 -20.50
N PHE A 416 1.22 14.23 -20.24
CA PHE A 416 0.76 13.85 -18.90
C PHE A 416 -0.06 12.56 -18.94
N TRP A 417 -0.22 11.92 -17.78
CA TRP A 417 -1.14 10.81 -17.62
C TRP A 417 -2.51 11.33 -17.18
N GLY A 418 -3.57 10.98 -17.91
CA GLY A 418 -4.93 11.38 -17.59
C GLY A 418 -5.91 10.20 -17.65
N SER A 419 -6.88 10.16 -16.73
CA SER A 419 -8.06 9.29 -16.86
C SER A 419 -8.87 9.56 -18.13
N VAL A 420 -9.59 8.53 -18.58
CA VAL A 420 -10.55 8.59 -19.69
C VAL A 420 -11.88 9.26 -19.33
N CYS A 421 -12.16 9.45 -18.04
CA CYS A 421 -13.45 9.98 -17.57
C CYS A 421 -13.43 11.49 -17.29
N SER A 422 -12.34 12.17 -17.63
CA SER A 422 -12.15 13.60 -17.37
C SER A 422 -11.79 14.36 -18.64
N THR A 423 -12.09 15.66 -18.62
CA THR A 423 -11.60 16.65 -19.57
C THR A 423 -10.45 17.42 -18.93
N TYR A 424 -9.48 17.86 -19.74
CA TYR A 424 -8.26 18.52 -19.26
C TYR A 424 -8.08 19.90 -19.89
N ALA A 425 -7.58 20.85 -19.10
CA ALA A 425 -7.21 22.19 -19.56
C ALA A 425 -5.77 22.53 -19.15
N LEU A 426 -4.99 23.12 -20.07
CA LEU A 426 -3.62 23.57 -19.83
C LEU A 426 -3.60 25.09 -19.65
N GLU A 427 -3.20 25.55 -18.48
CA GLU A 427 -2.89 26.95 -18.21
C GLU A 427 -1.37 27.17 -18.24
N VAL A 428 -0.95 28.28 -18.85
CA VAL A 428 0.45 28.68 -18.94
C VAL A 428 0.64 30.07 -18.38
N ARG A 429 1.65 30.25 -17.51
CA ARG A 429 2.09 31.56 -17.03
C ARG A 429 3.56 31.76 -17.37
N GLU A 430 3.83 32.76 -18.20
CA GLU A 430 5.17 33.09 -18.63
C GLU A 430 5.81 34.15 -17.73
N SER A 431 7.08 33.92 -17.42
CA SER A 431 7.97 34.91 -16.80
C SER A 431 9.25 35.02 -17.64
N ALA A 432 10.16 35.89 -17.20
CA ALA A 432 11.46 36.05 -17.85
C ALA A 432 12.34 34.79 -17.76
N GLU A 433 12.20 34.00 -16.68
CA GLU A 433 13.11 32.88 -16.38
C GLU A 433 12.46 31.50 -16.59
N SER A 434 11.13 31.42 -16.48
CA SER A 434 10.40 30.16 -16.57
C SER A 434 9.00 30.30 -17.15
N VAL A 435 8.49 29.18 -17.63
CA VAL A 435 7.11 28.99 -18.07
C VAL A 435 6.46 28.00 -17.12
N LEU A 436 5.52 28.47 -16.29
CA LEU A 436 4.76 27.62 -15.39
C LEU A 436 3.58 27.01 -16.14
N VAL A 437 3.40 25.70 -16.02
CA VAL A 437 2.28 24.96 -16.62
C VAL A 437 1.40 24.34 -15.54
N LYS A 438 0.08 24.43 -15.69
CA LYS A 438 -0.90 23.80 -14.80
C LYS A 438 -1.91 23.04 -15.65
N ILE A 439 -2.08 21.75 -15.37
CA ILE A 439 -3.07 20.91 -16.05
C ILE A 439 -4.22 20.63 -15.08
N THR A 440 -5.42 21.09 -15.41
CA THR A 440 -6.63 20.92 -14.61
C THR A 440 -7.47 19.77 -15.18
N ASP A 441 -7.72 18.75 -14.36
CA ASP A 441 -8.64 17.62 -14.57
C ASP A 441 -10.04 18.01 -14.07
N THR A 442 -11.01 17.91 -14.98
CA THR A 442 -12.44 18.06 -14.68
C THR A 442 -13.17 16.75 -14.99
N PRO A 443 -13.68 16.02 -13.97
CA PRO A 443 -14.43 14.80 -14.22
C PRO A 443 -15.71 15.10 -15.01
N ASN A 444 -15.95 14.33 -16.07
CA ASN A 444 -17.11 14.50 -16.95
C ASN A 444 -18.44 14.19 -16.26
N LYS A 445 -18.41 13.29 -15.26
CA LYS A 445 -19.57 12.88 -14.45
C LYS A 445 -19.17 12.87 -12.96
N PRO A 446 -19.31 14.00 -12.25
CA PRO A 446 -18.98 14.09 -10.82
C PRO A 446 -19.73 13.02 -10.00
N GLY A 447 -19.03 12.34 -9.09
CA GLY A 447 -19.60 11.32 -8.21
C GLY A 447 -19.81 9.93 -8.84
N GLN A 448 -19.53 9.75 -10.14
CA GLN A 448 -19.51 8.42 -10.76
C GLN A 448 -18.11 7.79 -10.67
N ALA A 449 -18.04 6.50 -10.31
CA ALA A 449 -16.79 5.75 -10.34
C ALA A 449 -16.22 5.73 -11.77
N CYS A 450 -14.92 6.00 -11.89
CA CYS A 450 -14.17 5.87 -13.14
C CYS A 450 -13.31 4.60 -13.08
N ILE A 451 -13.16 3.91 -14.20
CA ILE A 451 -12.20 2.82 -14.33
C ILE A 451 -10.78 3.33 -14.06
N MET A 452 -9.95 2.57 -13.34
CA MET A 452 -8.57 2.96 -13.02
C MET A 452 -7.64 2.75 -14.23
N LEU A 453 -7.93 3.44 -15.32
CA LEU A 453 -7.13 3.46 -16.53
C LEU A 453 -6.65 4.89 -16.79
N ALA A 454 -5.33 5.08 -16.81
CA ALA A 454 -4.70 6.31 -17.23
C ALA A 454 -4.14 6.14 -18.64
N GLU A 455 -4.41 7.12 -19.51
CA GLU A 455 -3.86 7.21 -20.86
C GLU A 455 -2.83 8.33 -20.91
N GLU A 456 -1.81 8.14 -21.74
CA GLU A 456 -0.91 9.22 -22.11
C GLU A 456 -1.69 10.23 -22.96
N LYS A 457 -1.68 11.48 -22.52
CA LYS A 457 -2.38 12.60 -23.16
C LYS A 457 -1.42 13.77 -23.34
N SER A 458 -1.72 14.63 -24.30
CA SER A 458 -0.96 15.85 -24.54
C SER A 458 -1.88 17.04 -24.74
N LEU A 459 -1.45 18.20 -24.23
CA LEU A 459 -2.13 19.48 -24.43
C LEU A 459 -1.13 20.51 -24.94
N THR A 460 -1.54 21.33 -25.89
CA THR A 460 -0.69 22.37 -26.49
C THR A 460 -1.21 23.76 -26.14
N ALA A 461 -0.32 24.62 -25.67
CA ALA A 461 -0.56 26.04 -25.48
C ALA A 461 0.33 26.87 -26.40
N THR A 462 -0.11 28.08 -26.75
CA THR A 462 0.70 29.05 -27.48
C THR A 462 1.27 30.07 -26.51
N LEU A 463 2.60 30.14 -26.45
CA LEU A 463 3.36 31.13 -25.69
C LEU A 463 3.31 32.49 -26.37
N GLN A 464 3.39 33.55 -25.58
CA GLN A 464 3.55 34.94 -26.01
C GLN A 464 4.88 35.11 -26.76
N GLN A 465 5.96 34.51 -26.24
CA GLN A 465 7.28 34.50 -26.84
C GLN A 465 7.82 33.06 -26.98
N PRO A 466 8.73 32.78 -27.94
CA PRO A 466 9.37 31.48 -28.04
C PRO A 466 10.00 31.04 -26.71
N LEU A 467 10.01 29.74 -26.41
CA LEU A 467 10.45 29.24 -25.09
C LEU A 467 11.88 29.69 -24.74
N GLY A 468 12.80 29.59 -25.69
CA GLY A 468 14.21 29.95 -25.48
C GLY A 468 14.86 29.09 -24.40
N ASP A 469 15.67 29.71 -23.54
CA ASP A 469 16.35 29.03 -22.42
C ASP A 469 15.48 28.92 -21.15
N ARG A 470 14.22 29.38 -21.20
CA ARG A 470 13.32 29.37 -20.05
C ARG A 470 12.94 27.95 -19.68
N LYS A 471 12.96 27.65 -18.38
CA LYS A 471 12.57 26.34 -17.85
C LYS A 471 11.06 26.18 -17.87
N VAL A 472 10.57 24.99 -18.25
CA VAL A 472 9.16 24.62 -18.07
C VAL A 472 8.99 23.98 -16.70
N LEU A 473 8.17 24.59 -15.86
CA LEU A 473 7.94 24.16 -14.48
C LEU A 473 6.48 23.75 -14.30
N ASP A 474 6.26 22.59 -13.70
CA ASP A 474 4.91 22.14 -13.33
C ASP A 474 4.45 22.90 -12.07
N ALA A 475 3.35 23.63 -12.16
CA ALA A 475 2.83 24.47 -11.08
C ALA A 475 2.27 23.66 -9.90
N THR A 476 1.96 22.37 -10.10
CA THR A 476 1.44 21.49 -9.06
C THR A 476 2.57 20.95 -8.19
N THR A 477 3.68 20.57 -8.81
CA THR A 477 4.81 19.90 -8.14
C THR A 477 6.01 20.82 -7.90
N GLY A 478 6.06 21.97 -8.59
CA GLY A 478 7.22 22.86 -8.62
C GLY A 478 8.42 22.30 -9.37
N LYS A 479 8.30 21.13 -10.00
CA LYS A 479 9.41 20.43 -10.67
C LYS A 479 9.57 20.89 -12.11
N ALA A 480 10.82 20.90 -12.59
CA ALA A 480 11.10 21.10 -14.00
C ALA A 480 10.68 19.87 -14.81
N LEU A 481 9.97 20.10 -15.91
CA LEU A 481 9.62 19.06 -16.86
C LEU A 481 10.81 18.80 -17.80
N PRO A 482 11.16 17.54 -18.10
CA PRO A 482 12.16 17.23 -19.10
C PRO A 482 11.62 17.52 -20.51
N ARG A 483 12.50 18.02 -21.37
CA ARG A 483 12.25 18.16 -22.81
C ARG A 483 12.34 16.79 -23.50
N GLN A 484 11.43 16.52 -24.44
CA GLN A 484 11.47 15.31 -25.28
C GLN A 484 12.60 15.33 -26.31
#